data_AF-A0A957EI88-F1
#
_entry.id   AF-A0A957EI88-F1
#
_cell.length_a   1.000
_cell.length_b   1.000
_cell.length_c   1.000
_cell.angle_alpha   90.00
_cell.angle_beta   90.00
_cell.angle_gamma   90.00
#
_symmetry.space_group_name_H-M   'P 1'
#
loop_
_entity.id
_entity.type
_entity.pdbx_description
1 polymer ?
#
loop_
_entity_poly.entity_id
_entity_poly.type
_entity_poly.pdbx_seq_one_letter_code
_entity_poly.pdbx_strand_id
1 'polypeptide(L)' 'CNWQPEGTWRDQPVDAGDYPFSEPENVALRDFIVPRNPAVTIFYHSAFNAIFAAGCPNVGPRTRELADV' A
#
# COMPACT_ATOMS: atom_id res chain seq x y z
N CYS A 1 1.20 -7.83 -4.96
CA CYS A 1 1.61 -8.63 -6.14
C CYS A 1 0.41 -8.75 -7.07
N ASN A 2 0.60 -9.15 -8.33
CA ASN A 2 -0.50 -9.31 -9.29
C ASN A 2 -1.27 -8.00 -9.54
N TRP A 3 -0.53 -6.92 -9.79
CA TRP A 3 -1.12 -5.62 -10.11
C TRP A 3 -2.02 -5.73 -11.36
N GLN A 4 -3.12 -4.98 -11.34
CA GLN A 4 -4.05 -4.84 -12.46
C GLN A 4 -4.45 -3.36 -12.61
N PRO A 5 -4.71 -2.90 -13.85
CA PRO A 5 -5.11 -1.52 -14.11
C PRO A 5 -6.53 -1.20 -13.62
N GLU A 6 -7.37 -2.22 -13.47
CA GLU A 6 -8.75 -2.11 -13.02
C GLU A 6 -9.00 -3.11 -11.89
N GLY A 7 -9.99 -2.84 -11.04
CA GLY A 7 -10.41 -3.70 -9.96
C GLY A 7 -11.83 -3.38 -9.48
N THR A 8 -12.27 -4.09 -8.44
CA THR A 8 -13.55 -3.81 -7.79
C THR A 8 -13.34 -3.61 -6.29
N TRP A 9 -13.74 -2.44 -5.79
CA TRP A 9 -13.81 -2.17 -4.37
C TRP A 9 -15.26 -2.27 -3.91
N ARG A 10 -15.56 -3.30 -3.10
CA ARG A 10 -16.94 -3.69 -2.74
C ARG A 10 -17.76 -4.01 -4.00
N ASP A 11 -18.65 -3.11 -4.40
CA ASP A 11 -19.52 -3.20 -5.57
C ASP A 11 -19.18 -2.13 -6.62
N GLN A 12 -18.12 -1.35 -6.40
CA GLN A 12 -17.73 -0.24 -7.26
C GLN A 12 -16.50 -0.60 -8.11
N PRO A 13 -16.55 -0.41 -9.44
CA PRO A 13 -15.35 -0.50 -10.26
C PRO A 13 -14.38 0.63 -9.88
N VAL A 14 -13.09 0.31 -9.86
CA VAL A 14 -12.00 1.25 -9.60
C VAL A 14 -10.90 1.02 -10.61
N ASP A 15 -10.14 2.06 -10.93
CA ASP A 15 -8.97 1.99 -11.82
C ASP A 15 -7.71 2.50 -11.12
N ALA A 16 -6.57 2.28 -11.76
CA ALA A 16 -5.25 2.64 -11.25
C ALA A 16 -4.83 4.09 -11.55
N GLY A 17 -5.70 4.89 -12.17
CA GLY A 17 -5.42 6.23 -12.70
C GLY A 17 -4.82 6.22 -14.11
N ASP A 18 -4.81 7.39 -14.76
CA ASP A 18 -4.38 7.55 -16.15
C ASP A 18 -2.89 7.25 -16.39
N TYR A 19 -2.06 7.46 -15.37
CA TYR A 19 -0.61 7.26 -15.41
C TYR A 19 -0.03 7.16 -13.99
N PRO A 20 1.21 6.65 -13.81
CA PRO A 20 1.82 6.57 -12.49
C PRO A 20 1.86 7.93 -11.78
N PHE A 21 1.33 7.99 -10.57
CA PHE A 21 1.19 9.22 -9.80
C PHE A 21 0.27 10.28 -10.45
N SER A 22 -0.85 9.86 -11.06
CA SER A 22 -1.89 10.76 -11.57
C SER A 22 -2.55 11.59 -10.47
N GLU A 23 -2.74 10.99 -9.29
CA GLU A 23 -3.42 11.65 -8.18
C GLU A 23 -2.49 12.62 -7.44
N PRO A 24 -2.93 13.85 -7.13
CA PRO A 24 -2.11 14.85 -6.44
C PRO A 24 -1.62 14.37 -5.06
N GLU A 25 -2.39 13.53 -4.38
CA GLU A 25 -2.01 12.90 -3.12
C GLU A 25 -0.81 11.96 -3.29
N ASN A 26 -0.81 11.17 -4.37
CA ASN A 26 0.28 10.24 -4.67
C ASN A 26 1.55 10.98 -5.09
N VAL A 27 1.42 12.10 -5.80
CA VAL A 27 2.54 13.01 -6.10
C VAL A 27 3.14 13.54 -4.80
N ALA A 28 2.30 14.05 -3.88
CA ALA A 28 2.76 14.58 -2.59
C ALA A 28 3.48 13.52 -1.75
N LEU A 29 2.95 12.29 -1.68
CA LEU A 29 3.59 11.19 -0.97
C LEU A 29 4.93 10.80 -1.58
N ARG A 30 5.01 10.68 -2.92
CA ARG A 30 6.26 10.38 -3.63
C ARG A 30 7.34 11.42 -3.31
N ASP A 31 6.99 12.69 -3.46
CA ASP A 31 7.94 13.81 -3.28
C ASP A 31 8.34 13.98 -1.81
N PHE A 32 7.50 13.54 -0.87
CA PHE A 32 7.85 13.48 0.54
C PHE A 32 8.77 12.30 0.87
N ILE A 33 8.43 11.08 0.43
CA ILE A 33 9.07 9.84 0.87
C ILE A 33 10.41 9.61 0.16
N VAL A 34 10.44 9.73 -1.17
CA VAL A 34 11.61 9.32 -1.99
C VAL A 34 12.88 10.07 -1.58
N PRO A 35 12.89 11.40 -1.41
CA PRO A 35 14.11 12.11 -1.03
C PRO A 35 14.59 11.80 0.39
N ARG A 36 13.69 11.34 1.27
CA ARG A 36 14.01 11.04 2.67
C ARG A 36 14.62 9.65 2.87
N ASN A 37 14.45 8.75 1.89
CA ASN A 37 14.97 7.38 1.92
C ASN A 37 14.81 6.70 3.30
N PRO A 38 13.56 6.58 3.81
CA PRO A 38 13.35 6.07 5.15
C PRO A 38 13.76 4.61 5.29
N ALA A 39 14.26 4.23 6.47
CA ALA A 39 14.62 2.84 6.75
C ALA A 39 13.40 1.90 6.78
N VAL A 40 12.21 2.43 7.06
CA VAL A 40 10.92 1.73 7.13
C VAL A 40 9.80 2.66 6.67
N THR A 41 8.87 2.14 5.89
CA THR A 41 7.57 2.77 5.61
C THR A 41 6.47 1.83 6.08
N ILE A 42 5.50 2.35 6.85
CA ILE A 42 4.34 1.58 7.33
C ILE A 42 3.09 2.14 6.64
N PHE A 43 2.32 1.26 5.99
CA PHE A 43 1.07 1.62 5.33
C PHE A 43 -0.10 0.94 6.04
N TYR A 44 -0.90 1.73 6.76
CA TYR A 44 -2.04 1.24 7.54
C TYR A 44 -3.33 1.22 6.71
N HIS A 45 -4.03 0.10 6.78
CA HIS A 45 -5.41 -0.02 6.28
C HIS A 45 -6.31 -0.53 7.40
N SER A 46 -7.56 -0.07 7.42
CA SER A 46 -8.58 -0.64 8.28
C SER A 46 -9.01 -2.00 7.75
N ALA A 47 -8.88 -3.06 8.55
CA ALA A 47 -9.35 -4.40 8.19
C ALA A 47 -10.18 -5.07 9.31
N PHE A 48 -9.86 -4.82 10.58
CA PHE A 48 -10.61 -5.28 11.75
C PHE A 48 -10.06 -4.65 13.06
N ASN A 49 -10.45 -5.15 14.24
CA ASN A 49 -9.88 -4.76 15.53
C ASN A 49 -8.56 -5.51 15.88
N ALA A 50 -7.70 -5.76 14.88
CA ALA A 50 -6.42 -6.44 15.05
C ALA A 50 -5.37 -5.92 14.05
N ILE A 51 -4.10 -6.19 14.33
CA ILE A 51 -2.97 -5.91 13.44
C ILE A 51 -2.71 -7.14 12.58
N PHE A 52 -2.56 -6.92 11.27
CA PHE A 52 -2.28 -7.99 10.31
C PHE A 52 -1.05 -7.63 9.48
N ALA A 53 -0.16 -8.62 9.32
CA ALA A 53 0.97 -8.49 8.42
C ALA A 53 0.48 -8.56 6.96
N ALA A 54 0.65 -7.47 6.20
CA ALA A 54 0.31 -7.44 4.78
C ALA A 54 1.28 -8.31 3.95
N GLY A 55 0.76 -9.03 2.96
CA GLY A 55 1.57 -9.88 2.08
C GLY A 55 0.83 -10.29 0.81
N CYS A 56 1.57 -10.52 -0.28
CA CYS A 56 1.05 -11.05 -1.53
C CYS A 56 2.20 -11.65 -2.36
N PRO A 57 2.17 -12.96 -2.71
CA PRO A 57 1.26 -13.97 -2.20
C PRO A 57 1.60 -14.37 -0.75
N ASN A 58 2.84 -14.10 -0.32
CA ASN A 58 3.34 -14.41 1.02
C ASN A 58 3.66 -13.14 1.80
N VAL A 59 3.64 -13.22 3.12
CA VAL A 59 4.09 -12.15 4.02
C VAL A 59 5.61 -12.23 4.17
N GLY A 60 6.29 -11.10 3.89
CA GLY A 60 7.73 -10.97 4.07
C GLY A 60 8.14 -11.00 5.54
N PRO A 61 9.36 -11.49 5.87
CA PRO A 61 9.79 -11.67 7.26
C PRO A 61 9.79 -10.36 8.06
N ARG A 62 10.24 -9.25 7.45
CA ARG A 62 10.27 -7.93 8.11
C ARG A 62 8.87 -7.37 8.40
N THR A 63 7.91 -7.61 7.53
CA THR A 63 6.51 -7.20 7.75
C THR A 63 5.87 -8.00 8.88
N ARG A 64 6.20 -9.30 8.98
CA ARG A 64 5.72 -10.16 10.06
C ARG A 64 6.27 -9.70 11.41
N GLU A 65 7.58 -9.48 11.50
CA GLU A 65 8.23 -8.94 12.70
C GLU A 65 7.59 -7.62 13.18
N LEU A 66 7.28 -6.70 12.25
CA LEU A 66 6.63 -5.42 12.58
C LEU A 66 5.15 -5.54 12.96
N ALA A 67 4.49 -6.65 12.64
CA ALA A 67 3.08 -6.86 12.94
C ALA A 67 2.84 -7.69 14.21
N ASP A 68 3.84 -8.45 14.65
CA ASP A 68 3.80 -9.34 15.82
C ASP A 68 4.15 -8.62 17.15
N VAL A 69 4.36 -7.30 17.13
CA VAL A 69 4.65 -6.46 18.31
C VAL A 69 3.41 -6.06 19.11
#